data_AF-A0A9P6XRW0-F1
#
_entry.id   AF-A0A9P6XRW0-F1
#
_cell.length_a   1.000
_cell.length_b   1.000
_cell.length_c   1.000
_cell.angle_alpha   90.00
_cell.angle_beta   90.00
_cell.angle_gamma   90.00
#
_symmetry.space_group_name_H-M   'P 1'
#
loop_
_entity.id
_entity.type
_entity.pdbx_description
1 polymer ?
#
loop_
_entity_poly.entity_id
_entity_poly.type
_entity_poly.pdbx_seq_one_letter_code
_entity_poly.pdbx_strand_id
1 'polypeptide(L)'
;MVANTILASHDTGDEEVEQANILPIESKDNFSRMAVIRQAQSTTGVSEETMRFLEDAQRASTRKTYDNGWKIWVAWCQKKNLDFTEYNINNILAFLTDNKQFSTQHLNTIRSAIASVFKHTHPDKEPIAY
;
A
#
# COMPACT_ATOMS: atom_id res chain seq x y z
N MET A 1 58.11 25.72 -15.98
CA MET A 1 58.24 27.18 -15.78
C MET A 1 57.06 27.81 -16.53
N VAL A 2 55.94 28.10 -15.85
CA VAL A 2 55.35 29.44 -15.56
C VAL A 2 54.99 30.19 -16.87
N ALA A 3 53.73 30.58 -17.16
CA ALA A 3 52.91 31.49 -16.35
C ALA A 3 51.38 31.35 -16.56
N ASN A 4 50.66 31.59 -15.46
CA ASN A 4 49.24 31.92 -15.37
C ASN A 4 48.95 33.31 -15.95
N THR A 5 47.72 33.50 -16.44
CA THR A 5 47.04 34.80 -16.47
C THR A 5 45.74 34.68 -15.66
N ILE A 6 45.59 35.56 -14.67
CA ILE A 6 44.44 35.71 -13.76
C ILE A 6 43.56 36.87 -14.27
N LEU A 7 42.29 36.86 -13.84
CA LEU A 7 41.26 37.93 -13.70
C LEU A 7 40.03 37.68 -14.60
N ALA A 8 38.78 37.76 -14.13
CA ALA A 8 38.23 38.37 -12.92
C ALA A 8 36.91 37.70 -12.50
N SER A 9 36.59 37.91 -11.22
CA SER A 9 35.33 37.67 -10.54
C SER A 9 34.17 38.47 -11.17
N HIS A 10 32.99 37.85 -11.26
CA HIS A 10 31.74 38.56 -10.99
C HIS A 10 30.90 37.72 -10.03
N ASP A 11 30.65 38.33 -8.89
CA ASP A 11 29.71 37.94 -7.84
C ASP A 11 28.31 38.43 -8.26
N THR A 12 27.30 37.57 -8.14
CA THR A 12 25.98 37.81 -7.50
C THR A 12 24.91 36.92 -8.12
N GLY A 13 24.30 36.11 -7.26
CA GLY A 13 23.14 35.30 -7.60
C GLY A 13 23.03 34.11 -6.67
N ASP A 14 22.82 34.37 -5.38
CA ASP A 14 22.26 33.39 -4.45
C ASP A 14 20.89 32.97 -4.97
N GLU A 15 20.86 31.92 -5.80
CA GLU A 15 19.67 31.11 -5.96
C GLU A 15 19.78 29.99 -4.94
N GLU A 16 19.13 30.23 -3.79
CA GLU A 16 18.79 29.22 -2.81
C GLU A 16 18.30 27.97 -3.55
N VAL A 17 19.10 26.91 -3.47
CA VAL A 17 18.69 25.57 -3.86
C VAL A 17 17.63 25.18 -2.82
N GLU A 18 16.40 25.60 -3.07
CA GLU A 18 15.23 25.07 -2.38
C GLU A 18 15.17 23.59 -2.76
N GLN A 19 15.81 22.78 -1.92
CA GLN A 19 15.63 21.35 -1.86
C GLN A 19 14.19 21.12 -1.45
N ALA A 20 13.28 21.27 -2.41
CA ALA A 20 11.96 20.69 -2.34
C ALA A 20 12.21 19.20 -2.12
N ASN A 21 12.04 18.77 -0.87
CA ASN A 21 11.94 17.37 -0.50
C ASN A 21 10.83 16.79 -1.38
N ILE A 22 11.24 16.19 -2.51
CA ILE A 22 10.40 15.29 -3.27
C ILE A 22 10.26 14.09 -2.34
N LEU A 23 9.24 14.15 -1.46
CA LEU A 23 8.68 12.97 -0.85
C LEU A 23 8.54 11.94 -1.97
N PRO A 24 9.09 10.72 -1.82
CA PRO A 24 8.98 9.72 -2.86
C PRO A 24 7.51 9.64 -3.25
N ILE A 25 7.22 9.91 -4.53
CA ILE A 25 5.90 9.73 -5.10
C ILE A 25 5.56 8.26 -4.80
N GLU A 26 4.75 8.03 -3.75
CA GLU A 26 4.33 6.70 -3.36
C GLU A 26 3.64 6.11 -4.57
N SER A 27 4.37 5.24 -5.27
CA SER A 27 3.88 4.70 -6.52
C SER A 27 2.57 3.99 -6.21
N LYS A 28 1.58 4.13 -7.08
CA LYS A 28 0.24 3.53 -6.97
C LYS A 28 0.28 2.01 -6.71
N ASP A 29 1.44 1.37 -6.94
CA ASP A 29 1.74 -0.03 -6.67
C ASP A 29 1.98 -0.36 -5.20
N ASN A 30 2.46 0.58 -4.38
CA ASN A 30 2.77 0.35 -2.95
C ASN A 30 1.51 0.01 -2.12
N PHE A 31 0.33 0.42 -2.59
CA PHE A 31 -0.94 0.13 -1.92
C PHE A 31 -1.68 -1.06 -2.51
N SER A 32 -1.10 -1.73 -3.51
CA SER A 32 -1.70 -2.93 -4.06
C SER A 32 -1.78 -4.02 -2.99
N ARG A 33 -2.84 -4.83 -3.06
CA ARG A 33 -3.07 -5.93 -2.11
C ARG A 33 -1.84 -6.84 -1.97
N MET A 34 -1.19 -7.13 -3.09
CA MET A 34 -0.01 -8.00 -3.13
C MET A 34 1.26 -7.29 -2.66
N ALA A 35 1.45 -6.01 -2.93
CA ALA A 35 2.58 -5.27 -2.36
C ALA A 35 2.55 -5.32 -0.83
N VAL A 36 1.39 -5.07 -0.21
CA VAL A 36 1.23 -5.11 1.25
C VAL A 36 1.50 -6.51 1.81
N ILE A 37 0.97 -7.56 1.17
CA ILE A 37 1.19 -8.95 1.61
C ILE A 37 2.67 -9.34 1.47
N ARG A 38 3.32 -9.03 0.33
CA ARG A 38 4.75 -9.32 0.12
C ARG A 38 5.62 -8.59 1.13
N GLN A 39 5.30 -7.32 1.43
CA GLN A 39 5.99 -6.57 2.46
C GLN A 39 5.91 -7.30 3.81
N ALA A 40 4.71 -7.71 4.25
CA ALA A 40 4.56 -8.46 5.49
C ALA A 40 5.32 -9.80 5.49
N GLN A 41 5.24 -10.56 4.40
CA GLN A 41 5.94 -11.84 4.27
C GLN A 41 7.47 -11.69 4.23
N SER A 42 8.00 -10.64 3.62
CA SER A 42 9.44 -10.36 3.61
C SER A 42 9.99 -10.13 5.03
N THR A 43 9.20 -9.48 5.90
CA THR A 43 9.59 -9.26 7.30
C THR A 43 9.59 -10.54 8.14
N THR A 44 8.92 -11.59 7.68
CA THR A 44 8.87 -12.91 8.33
C THR A 44 9.86 -13.92 7.76
N GLY A 45 10.72 -13.49 6.82
CA GLY A 45 11.79 -14.32 6.26
C GLY A 45 11.34 -15.28 5.17
N VAL A 46 10.14 -15.12 4.60
CA VAL A 46 9.67 -15.92 3.47
C VAL A 46 10.42 -15.48 2.20
N SER A 47 10.99 -16.44 1.47
CA SER A 47 11.71 -16.15 0.22
C SER A 47 10.78 -15.61 -0.87
N GLU A 48 11.30 -14.77 -1.76
CA GLU A 48 10.52 -14.21 -2.88
C GLU A 48 9.98 -15.30 -3.83
N GLU A 49 10.76 -16.35 -4.06
CA GLU A 49 10.33 -17.50 -4.85
C GLU A 49 9.11 -18.21 -4.22
N THR A 50 9.14 -18.41 -2.90
CA THR A 50 8.01 -19.00 -2.17
C THR A 50 6.78 -18.11 -2.22
N MET A 51 6.94 -16.79 -2.06
CA MET A 51 5.82 -15.83 -2.17
C MET A 51 5.19 -15.89 -3.57
N ARG A 52 6.00 -15.86 -4.62
CA ARG A 52 5.53 -15.92 -6.01
C ARG A 52 4.80 -17.24 -6.31
N PHE A 53 5.33 -18.37 -5.84
CA PHE A 53 4.69 -19.67 -6.00
C PHE A 53 3.29 -19.71 -5.36
N LEU A 54 3.14 -19.16 -4.15
CA LEU A 54 1.84 -19.09 -3.46
C LEU A 54 0.85 -18.16 -4.17
N GLU A 55 1.33 -17.05 -4.73
CA GLU A 55 0.51 -16.13 -5.51
C GLU A 55 0.01 -16.75 -6.82
N ASP A 56 0.88 -17.46 -7.54
CA ASP A 56 0.57 -18.14 -8.80
C ASP A 56 -0.43 -19.29 -8.61
N ALA A 57 -0.44 -19.91 -7.42
CA ALA A 57 -1.43 -20.93 -7.06
C ALA A 57 -2.86 -20.36 -6.92
N GLN A 58 -3.02 -19.04 -6.72
CA GLN A 58 -4.35 -18.43 -6.64
C GLN A 58 -4.98 -18.27 -8.03
N ARG A 59 -6.24 -18.72 -8.17
CA ARG A 59 -7.03 -18.51 -9.41
C ARG A 59 -7.05 -17.02 -9.79
N ALA A 60 -6.82 -16.73 -11.07
CA ALA A 60 -6.76 -15.35 -11.58
C ALA A 60 -8.05 -14.55 -11.30
N SER A 61 -9.22 -15.20 -11.36
CA SER A 61 -10.51 -14.59 -11.02
C SER A 61 -10.59 -14.18 -9.55
N THR A 62 -10.13 -15.03 -8.63
CA THR A 62 -10.08 -14.72 -7.19
C THR A 62 -9.13 -13.57 -6.91
N ARG A 63 -7.93 -13.58 -7.50
CA ARG A 63 -6.96 -12.48 -7.36
C ARG A 63 -7.57 -11.14 -7.78
N LYS A 64 -8.12 -11.08 -8.99
CA LYS A 64 -8.77 -9.86 -9.51
C LYS A 64 -9.92 -9.39 -8.61
N THR A 65 -10.70 -10.32 -8.09
CA THR A 65 -11.82 -10.03 -7.20
C THR A 65 -11.32 -9.41 -5.88
N TYR A 66 -10.30 -9.99 -5.26
CA TYR A 66 -9.74 -9.45 -4.02
C TYR A 66 -8.96 -8.16 -4.24
N ASP A 67 -8.23 -8.02 -5.34
CA ASP A 67 -7.55 -6.76 -5.69
C ASP A 67 -8.56 -5.62 -5.83
N ASN A 68 -9.71 -5.86 -6.46
CA ASN A 68 -10.78 -4.88 -6.57
C ASN A 68 -11.41 -4.56 -5.21
N GLY A 69 -11.69 -5.58 -4.39
CA GLY A 69 -12.24 -5.38 -3.05
C GLY A 69 -11.31 -4.56 -2.16
N TRP A 70 -10.01 -4.89 -2.19
CA TRP A 70 -8.98 -4.16 -1.46
C TRP A 70 -8.87 -2.69 -1.92
N LYS A 71 -8.91 -2.42 -3.23
CA LYS A 71 -8.91 -1.06 -3.76
C LYS A 71 -10.08 -0.22 -3.24
N ILE A 72 -11.27 -0.83 -3.11
CA ILE A 72 -12.45 -0.15 -2.56
C ILE A 72 -12.23 0.20 -1.08
N TRP A 73 -11.66 -0.72 -0.30
CA TRP A 73 -11.30 -0.49 1.10
C TRP A 73 -10.27 0.64 1.25
N VAL A 74 -9.14 0.56 0.53
CA VAL A 74 -8.09 1.60 0.56
C VAL A 74 -8.65 2.97 0.21
N ALA A 75 -9.47 3.06 -0.83
CA ALA A 75 -10.09 4.32 -1.23
C ALA A 75 -11.03 4.88 -0.15
N TRP A 76 -11.74 4.03 0.59
CA TRP A 76 -12.59 4.47 1.70
C TRP A 76 -11.75 4.95 2.90
N CYS A 77 -10.70 4.23 3.27
CA CYS A 77 -9.78 4.63 4.34
C CYS A 77 -9.10 5.96 4.04
N GLN A 78 -8.60 6.14 2.81
CA GLN A 78 -7.97 7.39 2.38
C GLN A 78 -8.93 8.58 2.48
N LYS A 79 -10.20 8.41 2.09
CA LYS A 79 -11.23 9.47 2.23
C LYS A 79 -11.51 9.85 3.69
N LYS A 80 -11.25 8.95 4.63
CA LYS A 80 -11.48 9.14 6.07
C LYS A 80 -10.18 9.45 6.83
N ASN A 81 -9.05 9.57 6.12
CA ASN A 81 -7.71 9.72 6.71
C ASN A 81 -7.36 8.62 7.73
N LEU A 82 -7.71 7.37 7.39
CA LEU A 82 -7.43 6.17 8.18
C LEU A 82 -6.29 5.36 7.54
N ASP A 83 -5.50 4.69 8.38
CA ASP A 83 -4.56 3.68 7.91
C ASP A 83 -5.32 2.43 7.45
N PHE A 84 -5.18 2.09 6.17
CA PHE A 84 -5.85 0.93 5.56
C PHE A 84 -5.18 -0.41 5.93
N THR A 85 -3.99 -0.39 6.52
CA THR A 85 -3.27 -1.57 7.00
C THR A 85 -3.48 -1.84 8.49
N GLU A 86 -4.00 -0.89 9.26
CA GLU A 86 -4.27 -1.06 10.69
C GLU A 86 -5.37 -2.09 10.95
N TYR A 87 -5.11 -3.04 11.87
CA TYR A 87 -6.14 -3.96 12.34
C TYR A 87 -7.13 -3.24 13.27
N ASN A 88 -8.25 -2.78 12.71
CA ASN A 88 -9.30 -2.11 13.48
C ASN A 88 -10.69 -2.58 13.07
N ILE A 89 -11.32 -3.40 13.92
CA ILE A 89 -12.66 -3.97 13.68
C ILE A 89 -13.71 -2.86 13.55
N ASN A 90 -13.60 -1.78 14.32
CA ASN A 90 -14.55 -0.67 14.25
C ASN A 90 -14.51 0.02 12.89
N ASN A 91 -13.31 0.21 12.32
CA ASN A 91 -13.15 0.78 10.98
C ASN A 91 -13.78 -0.13 9.90
N ILE A 92 -13.64 -1.45 10.04
CA ILE A 92 -14.25 -2.41 9.12
C ILE A 92 -15.78 -2.36 9.22
N LEU A 93 -16.34 -2.34 10.44
CA LEU A 93 -17.78 -2.23 10.65
C LEU A 93 -18.34 -0.89 10.15
N ALA A 94 -17.61 0.20 10.36
CA ALA A 94 -17.94 1.51 9.81
C ALA A 94 -17.95 1.50 8.28
N PHE A 95 -16.96 0.86 7.64
CA PHE A 95 -16.92 0.68 6.19
C PHE A 95 -18.14 -0.09 5.68
N LEU A 96 -18.51 -1.21 6.31
CA LEU A 96 -19.68 -1.99 5.90
C LEU A 96 -20.97 -1.17 6.03
N THR A 97 -21.08 -0.37 7.08
CA THR A 97 -22.23 0.49 7.35
C THR A 97 -22.33 1.65 6.34
N ASP A 98 -21.22 2.30 6.04
CA ASP A 98 -21.12 3.39 5.05
C ASP A 98 -21.41 2.89 3.62
N ASN A 99 -21.23 1.58 3.37
CA ASN A 99 -21.44 0.96 2.06
C ASN A 99 -22.65 0.01 2.02
N LYS A 100 -23.61 0.16 2.94
CA LYS A 100 -24.81 -0.70 3.07
C LYS A 100 -25.71 -0.77 1.83
N GLN A 101 -25.53 0.13 0.87
CA GLN A 101 -26.20 0.09 -0.44
C GLN A 101 -25.71 -1.04 -1.34
N PHE A 102 -24.53 -1.60 -1.08
CA PHE A 102 -24.04 -2.76 -1.81
C PHE A 102 -24.79 -4.02 -1.38
N SER A 103 -24.84 -5.01 -2.28
CA SER A 103 -25.39 -6.31 -1.91
C SER A 103 -24.52 -6.98 -0.85
N THR A 104 -25.14 -7.79 0.01
CA THR A 104 -24.44 -8.57 1.05
C THR A 104 -23.30 -9.40 0.47
N GLN A 105 -23.50 -9.99 -0.72
CA GLN A 105 -22.47 -10.76 -1.40
C GLN A 105 -21.25 -9.90 -1.80
N HIS A 106 -21.49 -8.68 -2.29
CA HIS A 106 -20.42 -7.75 -2.64
C HIS A 106 -19.67 -7.32 -1.36
N LEU A 107 -20.38 -6.95 -0.30
CA LEU A 107 -19.77 -6.59 0.98
C LEU A 107 -18.93 -7.73 1.57
N ASN A 108 -19.43 -8.96 1.51
CA ASN A 108 -18.67 -10.14 1.93
C ASN A 108 -17.41 -10.35 1.08
N THR A 109 -17.48 -10.10 -0.22
CA THR A 109 -16.33 -10.18 -1.11
C THR A 109 -15.25 -9.17 -0.74
N ILE A 110 -15.63 -7.93 -0.44
CA ILE A 110 -14.70 -6.90 0.03
C ILE A 110 -14.12 -7.28 1.40
N ARG A 111 -14.97 -7.74 2.33
CA ARG A 111 -14.53 -8.22 3.66
C ARG A 111 -13.50 -9.35 3.55
N SER A 112 -13.74 -10.33 2.67
CA SER A 112 -12.77 -11.41 2.41
C SER A 112 -11.48 -10.90 1.79
N ALA A 113 -11.53 -9.86 0.95
CA ALA A 113 -10.33 -9.22 0.42
C ALA A 113 -9.50 -8.58 1.53
N ILE A 114 -10.13 -7.83 2.45
CA ILE A 114 -9.47 -7.25 3.64
C ILE A 114 -8.86 -8.35 4.50
N ALA A 115 -9.64 -9.38 4.83
CA ALA A 115 -9.17 -10.52 5.63
C ALA A 115 -7.97 -11.23 4.98
N SER A 116 -7.92 -11.33 3.65
CA SER A 116 -6.79 -11.93 2.94
C SER A 116 -5.47 -11.19 3.15
N VAL A 117 -5.51 -9.86 3.33
CA VAL A 117 -4.33 -9.05 3.68
C VAL A 117 -4.02 -9.19 5.16
N PHE A 118 -5.03 -9.01 6.01
CA PHE A 118 -4.83 -8.97 7.46
C PHE A 118 -4.35 -10.30 8.02
N LYS A 119 -4.68 -11.42 7.38
CA LYS A 119 -4.09 -12.73 7.68
C LYS A 119 -2.55 -12.73 7.65
N HIS A 120 -1.94 -11.93 6.78
CA HIS A 120 -0.49 -11.87 6.61
C HIS A 120 0.14 -10.73 7.41
N THR A 121 -0.55 -9.59 7.54
CA THR A 121 -0.03 -8.44 8.28
C THR A 121 -0.29 -8.52 9.80
N HIS A 122 -1.28 -9.29 10.23
CA HIS A 122 -1.73 -9.41 11.62
C HIS A 122 -2.00 -10.88 12.01
N PRO A 123 -1.00 -11.78 11.93
CA PRO A 123 -1.19 -13.21 12.14
C PRO A 123 -1.60 -13.59 13.58
N ASP A 124 -1.41 -12.68 14.55
CA ASP A 124 -1.80 -12.86 15.96
C ASP A 124 -3.26 -12.47 16.25
N LYS A 125 -3.97 -11.87 15.29
CA LYS A 125 -5.34 -11.40 15.46
C LYS A 125 -6.38 -12.42 15.02
N GLU A 126 -7.58 -12.29 15.58
CA GLU A 126 -8.71 -13.12 15.16
C GLU A 126 -9.05 -12.88 13.67
N PRO A 127 -9.40 -13.91 12.90
CA PRO A 127 -9.80 -13.73 11.51
C PRO A 127 -11.08 -12.90 11.36
N ILE A 128 -11.02 -11.84 10.55
CA ILE A 128 -12.19 -11.03 10.19
C ILE A 128 -13.21 -11.81 9.36
N ALA A 129 -12.76 -12.85 8.66
CA ALA A 129 -13.58 -13.78 7.91
C ALA A 129 -13.00 -15.20 7.99
N TYR A 130 -13.88 -16.18 8.15
CA TYR A 130 -13.59 -17.60 8.03
C TYR A 130 -13.67 -18.06 6.57
#